data_AF-A0A954KQE7-F1
#
_entry.id   AF-A0A954KQE7-F1
#
_cell.length_a   1.000
_cell.length_b   1.000
_cell.length_c   1.000
_cell.angle_alpha   90.00
_cell.angle_beta   90.00
_cell.angle_gamma   90.00
#
_symmetry.space_group_name_H-M   'P 1'
#
loop_
_entity.id
_entity.type
_entity.pdbx_description
1 polymer ?
#
loop_
_entity_poly.entity_id
_entity_poly.type
_entity_poly.pdbx_seq_one_letter_code
_entity_poly.pdbx_strand_id
1 'polypeptide(L)' 'PYRKIDQEETLTCLKAQGGLDNCRLVFYQPGDIGNDGVWDNWRLEGPSFVWHFRGAPHVHVWVNVADDPAAKISTG' A
#
# COMPACT_ATOMS: atom_id res chain seq x y z
N PRO A 1 17.36 4.71 1.70
CA PRO A 1 16.84 3.39 2.15
C PRO A 1 16.61 3.37 3.67
N TYR A 2 15.51 2.76 4.15
CA TYR A 2 15.25 2.58 5.60
C TYR A 2 16.27 1.62 6.25
N ARG A 3 16.43 1.68 7.57
CA ARG A 3 17.39 0.81 8.28
C ARG A 3 16.94 -0.65 8.19
N LYS A 4 17.90 -1.58 8.15
CA LYS A 4 17.63 -3.02 8.04
C LYS A 4 16.73 -3.54 9.17
N ILE A 5 16.96 -3.08 10.40
CA ILE A 5 16.17 -3.49 11.57
C ILE A 5 14.69 -3.11 11.44
N ASP A 6 14.39 -1.91 10.93
CA ASP A 6 13.00 -1.45 10.75
C ASP A 6 12.27 -2.28 9.68
N GLN A 7 13.00 -2.66 8.62
CA GLN A 7 12.47 -3.53 7.56
C GLN A 7 12.18 -4.94 8.12
N GLU A 8 13.11 -5.51 8.89
CA GLU A 8 12.97 -6.84 9.50
C GLU A 8 11.83 -6.90 10.52
N GLU A 9 11.68 -5.88 11.36
CA GLU A 9 10.59 -5.78 12.33
C GLU A 9 9.24 -5.70 11.63
N THR A 10 9.11 -4.84 10.60
CA THR A 10 7.89 -4.72 9.80
C THR A 10 7.50 -6.04 9.14
N LEU A 11 8.48 -6.73 8.54
CA LEU A 11 8.25 -8.04 7.90
C LEU A 11 7.88 -9.11 8.93
N THR A 12 8.44 -9.07 10.13
CA THR A 12 8.11 -9.99 11.23
C THR A 12 6.65 -9.82 11.64
N CYS A 13 6.21 -8.58 11.85
CA CYS A 13 4.81 -8.26 12.18
C CYS A 13 3.83 -8.74 11.09
N LEU A 14 4.15 -8.48 9.81
CA LEU A 14 3.32 -8.91 8.69
C LEU A 14 3.22 -10.44 8.60
N LYS A 15 4.35 -11.15 8.69
CA LYS A 15 4.39 -12.63 8.63
C LYS A 15 3.58 -13.26 9.75
N ALA A 16 3.63 -12.71 10.96
CA ALA A 16 2.87 -13.21 12.10
C ALA A 16 1.35 -13.22 11.88
N GLN A 17 0.85 -12.41 10.94
CA GLN A 17 -0.57 -12.31 10.60
C GLN A 17 -0.95 -12.94 9.25
N GLY A 18 -0.07 -13.76 8.67
CA GLY A 18 -0.29 -14.41 7.37
C GLY A 18 0.11 -13.56 6.17
N GLY A 19 0.89 -12.50 6.37
CA GLY A 19 1.51 -11.73 5.30
C GLY A 19 0.53 -10.98 4.42
N LEU A 20 0.93 -10.73 3.17
CA LEU A 20 0.11 -10.04 2.18
C LEU A 20 -1.08 -10.88 1.72
N ASP A 21 -1.03 -12.21 1.87
CA ASP A 21 -2.13 -13.11 1.48
C ASP A 21 -3.41 -12.86 2.30
N ASN A 22 -3.24 -12.38 3.53
CA ASN A 22 -4.35 -11.97 4.41
C ASN A 22 -4.69 -10.48 4.29
N CYS A 23 -4.09 -9.76 3.34
CA CYS A 23 -4.43 -8.38 3.05
C CYS A 23 -5.49 -8.30 1.94
N ARG A 24 -6.39 -7.33 2.06
CA ARG A 24 -7.40 -7.00 1.05
C ARG A 24 -7.26 -5.55 0.61
N LEU A 25 -7.52 -5.30 -0.66
CA LEU A 25 -7.61 -3.95 -1.20
C LEU A 25 -9.05 -3.46 -1.06
N VAL A 26 -9.23 -2.30 -0.42
CA VAL A 26 -10.55 -1.73 -0.09
C VAL A 26 -10.66 -0.31 -0.60
N PHE A 27 -11.73 -0.01 -1.33
CA PHE A 27 -12.11 1.36 -1.69
C PHE A 27 -12.78 2.05 -0.49
N TYR A 28 -12.45 3.32 -0.27
CA TYR A 28 -13.03 4.10 0.83
C TYR A 28 -13.73 5.35 0.29
N GLN A 29 -15.05 5.26 0.17
CA GLN A 29 -15.91 6.32 -0.40
C GLN A 29 -15.78 7.69 0.28
N PRO A 30 -15.63 7.80 1.62
CA PRO A 30 -15.43 9.10 2.25
C PRO A 30 -14.14 9.78 1.77
N GLY A 31 -14.24 10.97 1.19
CA GLY A 31 -13.08 11.69 0.65
C GLY A 31 -12.70 11.30 -0.78
N ASP A 32 -13.61 10.63 -1.49
CA ASP A 32 -13.62 10.49 -2.95
C ASP A 32 -13.58 11.87 -3.62
N ILE A 33 -12.66 12.06 -4.57
CA ILE A 33 -12.42 13.35 -5.22
C ILE A 33 -13.30 13.40 -6.46
N GLY A 34 -14.17 14.40 -6.56
CA GLY A 34 -15.06 14.51 -7.71
C GLY A 34 -16.25 13.54 -7.69
N ASN A 35 -16.38 12.69 -6.65
CA ASN A 35 -17.46 11.71 -6.48
C ASN A 35 -17.58 10.72 -7.66
N ASP A 36 -16.47 10.38 -8.30
CA ASP A 36 -16.45 9.50 -9.47
C ASP A 36 -16.24 8.02 -9.11
N GLY A 37 -15.98 7.71 -7.83
CA GLY A 37 -15.73 6.36 -7.36
C GLY A 37 -14.40 5.78 -7.83
N VAL A 38 -13.46 6.63 -8.26
CA VAL A 38 -12.14 6.24 -8.74
C VAL A 38 -11.16 6.11 -7.57
N TRP A 39 -10.03 5.45 -7.80
CA TRP A 39 -9.02 5.02 -6.82
C TRP A 39 -8.25 6.15 -6.09
N ASP A 40 -8.92 7.23 -5.71
CA ASP A 40 -8.36 8.37 -4.98
C ASP A 40 -8.21 8.10 -3.48
N ASN A 41 -8.99 7.14 -2.96
CA ASN A 41 -8.95 6.76 -1.56
C ASN A 41 -9.13 5.25 -1.40
N TRP A 42 -8.04 4.56 -1.06
CA TRP A 42 -8.03 3.12 -0.87
C TRP A 42 -7.09 2.70 0.24
N ARG A 43 -7.28 1.47 0.70
CA ARG A 43 -6.45 0.85 1.74
C ARG A 43 -6.03 -0.56 1.38
N LEU A 44 -4.81 -0.93 1.72
CA LEU A 44 -4.40 -2.32 1.86
C LEU A 44 -4.53 -2.70 3.33
N GLU A 45 -5.50 -3.55 3.66
CA GLU A 45 -5.86 -3.90 5.04
C GLU A 45 -5.63 -5.39 5.32
N GLY A 46 -4.88 -5.70 6.36
CA GLY A 46 -4.73 -7.04 6.94
C GLY A 46 -4.92 -7.01 8.47
N PRO A 47 -4.84 -8.16 9.17
CA PRO A 47 -5.20 -8.27 10.59
C PRO A 47 -4.43 -7.32 11.53
N SER A 48 -3.19 -6.94 11.17
CA SER A 48 -2.38 -5.97 11.91
C SER A 48 -1.71 -4.93 11.01
N PHE A 49 -2.24 -4.69 9.81
CA PHE A 49 -1.63 -3.81 8.82
C PHE A 49 -2.67 -2.98 8.11
N VAL A 50 -2.46 -1.68 8.04
CA VAL A 50 -3.23 -0.79 7.18
C VAL A 50 -2.26 0.15 6.48
N TRP A 51 -2.23 0.09 5.15
CA TRP A 51 -1.65 1.14 4.32
C TRP A 51 -2.78 1.96 3.73
N HIS A 52 -2.91 3.21 4.16
CA HIS A 52 -3.91 4.14 3.67
C HIS A 52 -3.32 5.09 2.63
N PHE A 53 -3.93 5.13 1.44
CA PHE A 53 -3.67 6.13 0.41
C PHE A 53 -4.84 7.09 0.30
N ARG A 54 -4.54 8.39 0.19
CA ARG A 54 -5.50 9.46 -0.10
C ARG A 54 -4.86 10.50 -1.00
N GLY A 55 -5.38 10.69 -2.21
CA GLY A 55 -4.79 11.54 -3.25
C GLY A 55 -4.81 13.06 -2.99
N ALA A 56 -5.65 13.57 -2.08
CA ALA A 56 -5.82 15.01 -1.82
C ALA A 56 -5.75 15.40 -0.34
N PRO A 57 -5.30 16.63 0.00
CA PRO A 57 -4.93 17.74 -0.91
C PRO A 57 -3.47 17.73 -1.40
N HIS A 58 -2.62 16.87 -0.85
CA HIS A 58 -1.25 16.67 -1.35
C HIS A 58 -0.69 15.33 -0.84
N VAL A 59 -0.27 14.44 -1.74
CA VAL A 59 0.47 13.21 -1.41
C VAL A 59 1.50 12.91 -2.48
N HIS A 60 2.70 12.50 -2.07
CA HIS A 60 3.63 11.74 -2.92
C HIS A 60 3.54 10.27 -2.51
N VAL A 61 3.03 9.43 -3.41
CA VAL A 61 3.25 7.99 -3.36
C VAL A 61 3.83 7.55 -4.68
N TRP A 62 4.82 6.67 -4.65
CA TRP A 62 5.17 5.89 -5.83
C TRP A 62 5.29 4.44 -5.45
N VAL A 63 4.46 3.62 -6.07
CA VAL A 63 4.41 2.18 -5.90
C VAL A 63 4.49 1.56 -7.28
N ASN A 64 5.51 0.74 -7.51
CA ASN A 64 5.56 -0.16 -8.65
C ASN A 64 5.47 -1.59 -8.11
N VAL A 65 4.44 -2.33 -8.54
CA VAL A 65 4.26 -3.75 -8.23
C VAL A 65 4.25 -4.50 -9.56
N ALA A 66 5.07 -5.53 -9.65
CA ALA A 66 5.15 -6.43 -10.79
C ALA A 66 5.22 -7.87 -10.29
N ASP A 67 4.60 -8.77 -11.03
CA ASP A 67 4.67 -10.23 -10.86
C ASP A 67 5.93 -10.83 -11.50
N ASP A 68 6.48 -10.16 -12.52
CA ASP A 68 7.76 -10.47 -13.16
C ASP A 68 8.92 -9.68 -12.51
N PRO A 69 9.94 -10.35 -11.93
CA PRO A 69 11.12 -9.69 -11.37
C PRO A 69 11.97 -8.94 -12.44
N ALA A 70 11.78 -9.21 -13.72
CA ALA A 70 12.44 -8.51 -14.82
C ALA A 70 11.70 -7.23 -15.25
N ALA A 71 10.52 -6.95 -14.69
CA ALA A 71 9.75 -5.76 -15.02
C ALA A 71 10.59 -4.48 -14.77
N LYS A 72 10.60 -3.60 -15.78
CA LYS A 72 11.29 -2.32 -15.71
C LYS A 72 10.54 -1.39 -14.76
N ILE A 73 10.86 -1.49 -13.48
CA ILE A 73 10.40 -0.56 -12.46
C ILE A 73 11.02 0.80 -12.72
N SER A 74 10.18 1.79 -12.96
CA SER A 74 10.63 3.17 -13.07
C SER A 74 11.14 3.60 -11.70
N THR A 75 12.44 3.88 -11.63
CA THR A 75 13.09 4.54 -10.51
C THR A 75 13.46 5.92 -11.03
N GLY A 76 12.74 6.92 -10.58
CA GLY A 76 12.90 8.32 -10.93
C GLY A 76 14.21 8.87 -10.40
#